data_AF-A0A3D3Z2A9-F1
#
_entry.id   AF-A0A3D3Z2A9-F1
#
_cell.length_a   1.000
_cell.length_b   1.000
_cell.length_c   1.000
_cell.angle_alpha   90.00
_cell.angle_beta   90.00
_cell.angle_gamma   90.00
#
_symmetry.space_group_name_H-M   'P 1'
#
loop_
_entity.id
_entity.type
_entity.pdbx_description
1 polymer ?
#
loop_
_entity_poly.entity_id
_entity_poly.type
_entity_poly.pdbx_seq_one_letter_code
_entity_poly.pdbx_strand_id
1 'polypeptide(L)' 'MRNLDSTCLTVPAPNAPHDIQKLRETNKVCQPVFARYLNTSESTIEKRETGAKRPSGIALKLLSLVEKHGLEVLA' A
#
# COMPACT_ATOMS: atom_id res chain seq x y z
N MET A 1 -12.77 -26.58 -10.98
CA MET A 1 -12.77 -25.27 -10.29
C MET A 1 -11.78 -25.37 -9.14
N ARG A 2 -10.81 -24.45 -9.02
CA ARG A 2 -9.89 -24.46 -7.86
C ARG A 2 -10.69 -24.04 -6.64
N ASN A 3 -10.71 -24.86 -5.59
CA ASN A 3 -11.24 -24.47 -4.29
C ASN A 3 -10.38 -23.31 -3.78
N LEU A 4 -10.98 -22.12 -3.68
CA LEU A 4 -10.37 -20.98 -3.00
C LEU A 4 -10.74 -21.12 -1.53
N ASP A 5 -10.01 -21.96 -0.81
CA ASP A 5 -10.18 -22.11 0.63
C ASP A 5 -9.82 -20.79 1.32
N SER A 6 -10.47 -20.48 2.44
CA SER A 6 -10.24 -19.26 3.22
C SER A 6 -8.79 -19.13 3.71
N THR A 7 -8.05 -20.24 3.80
CA THR A 7 -6.60 -20.28 4.07
C THR A 7 -5.74 -19.72 2.93
N CYS A 8 -6.26 -19.63 1.70
CA CYS A 8 -5.56 -19.00 0.58
C CYS A 8 -5.55 -17.47 0.65
N LEU A 9 -6.42 -16.87 1.47
CA LEU A 9 -6.56 -15.42 1.61
C LEU A 9 -5.77 -14.95 2.83
N THR A 10 -4.46 -14.75 2.67
CA THR A 10 -3.66 -14.04 3.68
C THR A 10 -4.04 -12.57 3.71
N VAL A 11 -4.60 -12.12 4.83
CA VAL A 11 -4.78 -10.68 5.10
C VAL A 11 -3.40 -10.13 5.48
N PRO A 12 -2.88 -9.13 4.75
CA PRO A 12 -1.60 -8.55 5.11
C PRO A 12 -1.66 -7.87 6.47
N ALA A 13 -0.55 -7.89 7.20
CA ALA A 13 -0.44 -7.16 8.45
C ALA A 13 -0.56 -5.64 8.18
N PRO A 14 -1.15 -4.86 9.10
CA PRO A 14 -1.20 -3.41 8.97
C PRO A 14 0.21 -2.81 8.92
N ASN A 15 0.50 -2.00 7.90
CA ASN A 15 1.76 -1.26 7.83
C ASN A 15 1.78 -0.14 8.87
N ALA A 16 2.90 0.04 9.57
CA ALA A 16 3.08 1.20 10.42
C ALA A 16 3.23 2.46 9.53
N PRO A 17 2.90 3.65 10.03
CA PRO A 17 3.01 4.89 9.24
C PRO A 17 4.40 5.09 8.61
N HIS A 18 5.45 4.77 9.39
CA HIS A 18 6.84 4.86 8.93
C HIS A 18 7.17 3.88 7.78
N ASP A 19 6.52 2.71 7.73
CA ASP A 19 6.74 1.72 6.67
C ASP A 19 6.20 2.23 5.33
N ILE A 20 5.07 2.94 5.36
CA ILE A 20 4.45 3.52 4.15
C ILE A 20 5.36 4.60 3.56
N GLN A 21 5.91 5.46 4.42
CA GLN A 21 6.88 6.47 4.02
C GLN A 21 8.15 5.82 3.43
N LYS A 22 8.71 4.82 4.12
CA LYS A 22 9.89 4.10 3.66
C LYS A 22 9.65 3.39 2.33
N LEU A 23 8.47 2.79 2.15
CA LEU A 23 8.08 2.13 0.90
C LEU A 23 8.07 3.13 -0.26
N ARG A 24 7.48 4.31 -0.07
CA ARG A 24 7.49 5.39 -1.06
C ARG A 24 8.91 5.84 -1.41
N GLU A 25 9.74 6.08 -0.40
CA GLU A 25 11.13 6.53 -0.58
C GLU A 25 12.01 5.48 -1.25
N THR A 26 11.82 4.20 -0.94
CA THR A 26 12.52 3.08 -1.58
C THR A 26 12.19 2.99 -3.08
N ASN A 27 10.94 3.33 -3.44
CA ASN A 27 10.51 3.42 -4.83
C ASN A 27 10.88 4.77 -5.50
N LYS A 28 11.56 5.68 -4.79
CA LYS A 28 12.10 6.94 -5.32
C LYS A 28 11.05 7.87 -5.95
N VAL A 29 9.85 7.90 -5.38
CA VAL A 29 8.76 8.77 -5.84
C VAL A 29 8.29 9.75 -4.75
N CYS A 30 7.78 10.90 -5.18
CA CYS A 30 7.14 11.87 -4.29
C CYS A 30 5.72 11.42 -3.91
N GLN A 31 5.17 11.96 -2.81
CA GLN A 31 3.81 11.66 -2.34
C GLN A 31 2.72 11.78 -3.44
N PRO A 32 2.67 12.81 -4.30
CA PRO A 32 1.64 12.90 -5.35
C PRO A 32 1.77 11.82 -6.42
N VAL A 33 2.99 11.41 -6.77
CA VAL A 33 3.23 10.33 -7.75
C VAL A 33 2.84 8.99 -7.14
N PHE A 34 3.22 8.73 -5.89
CA PHE A 34 2.82 7.53 -5.16
C PHE A 34 1.31 7.41 -5.00
N ALA A 35 0.64 8.53 -4.72
CA ALA A 35 -0.82 8.60 -4.64
C ALA A 35 -1.48 8.23 -5.98
N ARG A 36 -0.92 8.68 -7.11
CA ARG A 36 -1.39 8.33 -8.45
C ARG A 36 -1.33 6.82 -8.70
N TYR A 37 -0.21 6.17 -8.38
CA TYR A 37 -0.08 4.71 -8.49
C TYR A 37 -1.10 3.96 -7.62
N LEU A 38 -1.32 4.43 -6.40
CA LEU A 38 -2.27 3.82 -5.46
C LEU A 38 -3.73 4.25 -5.70
N ASN A 39 -4.00 4.98 -6.79
CA ASN A 39 -5.31 5.52 -7.15
C ASN A 39 -6.00 6.25 -5.99
N THR A 40 -5.27 7.14 -5.31
CA THR A 40 -5.74 7.91 -4.16
C THR A 40 -5.21 9.35 -4.19
N SER A 41 -5.58 10.17 -3.20
CA SER A 41 -5.09 11.55 -3.10
C SER A 41 -3.77 11.64 -2.34
N GLU A 42 -2.96 12.65 -2.66
CA GLU A 42 -1.74 13.00 -1.89
C GLU A 42 -2.06 13.18 -0.40
N SER A 43 -3.15 13.89 -0.08
CA SER A 43 -3.63 14.07 1.30
C SER A 43 -3.99 12.76 2.00
N THR A 44 -4.34 11.70 1.25
CA THR A 44 -4.58 10.37 1.82
C THR A 44 -3.26 9.66 2.11
N ILE A 45 -2.24 9.83 1.26
CA ILE A 45 -0.89 9.33 1.52
C ILE A 45 -0.27 10.03 2.72
N GLU A 46 -0.35 11.35 2.81
CA GLU A 46 0.14 12.13 3.94
C GLU A 46 -0.48 11.66 5.27
N LYS A 47 -1.80 11.49 5.32
CA LYS A 47 -2.49 10.97 6.52
C LYS A 47 -2.08 9.55 6.89
N ARG A 48 -1.69 8.73 5.91
CA ARG A 48 -1.19 7.37 6.15
C ARG A 48 0.23 7.37 6.67
N GLU A 49 1.10 8.19 6.09
CA GLU A 49 2.51 8.35 6.50
C GLU A 49 2.64 8.99 7.89
N THR A 50 1.72 9.90 8.26
CA THR A 50 1.66 10.51 9.61
C THR A 50 0.89 9.67 10.62
N GLY A 51 0.20 8.61 10.19
CA GLY A 51 -0.62 7.77 11.06
C GLY A 51 -1.97 8.35 11.46
N ALA A 52 -2.33 9.54 10.96
CA ALA A 52 -3.65 10.14 11.16
C ALA A 52 -4.78 9.29 10.57
N LYS A 53 -4.50 8.49 9.53
CA LYS A 53 -5.45 7.50 8.97
C LYS A 53 -4.72 6.24 8.53
N ARG A 54 -5.05 5.10 9.15
CA ARG A 54 -4.47 3.80 8.77
C ARG A 54 -5.09 3.26 7.48
N PRO A 55 -4.31 2.62 6.59
CA PRO A 55 -4.86 1.89 5.45
C PRO A 55 -5.64 0.66 5.92
N SER A 56 -6.73 0.34 5.23
CA SER A 56 -7.54 -0.85 5.50
C SER A 56 -8.06 -1.46 4.21
N GLY A 57 -8.46 -2.74 4.26
CA GLY A 57 -9.03 -3.46 3.13
C GLY A 57 -8.11 -3.44 1.90
N ILE A 58 -8.64 -2.94 0.78
CA ILE A 58 -7.93 -2.88 -0.51
C ILE A 58 -6.65 -2.06 -0.43
N ALA A 59 -6.67 -0.93 0.31
CA ALA A 59 -5.50 -0.08 0.44
C ALA A 59 -4.34 -0.80 1.13
N LEU A 60 -4.64 -1.63 2.13
CA LEU A 60 -3.64 -2.43 2.82
C LEU A 60 -3.06 -3.49 1.88
N LYS A 61 -3.93 -4.17 1.12
CA LYS A 61 -3.52 -5.17 0.12
C LYS A 61 -2.62 -4.58 -0.98
N LEU A 62 -2.96 -3.39 -1.49
CA LEU A 62 -2.15 -2.70 -2.50
C LEU A 62 -0.76 -2.35 -1.96
N LEU A 63 -0.68 -1.81 -0.74
CA LEU A 63 0.61 -1.49 -0.13
C LEU A 63 1.49 -2.74 0.03
N SER A 64 0.91 -3.88 0.42
CA SER A 64 1.67 -5.14 0.53
C SER A 64 2.09 -5.73 -0.83
N LEU A 65 1.32 -5.48 -1.89
CA LEU A 65 1.74 -5.85 -3.26
C LEU A 65 2.94 -5.00 -3.69
N VAL A 66 2.90 -3.69 -3.45
CA VAL A 66 4.01 -2.77 -3.76
C VAL A 66 5.25 -3.08 -2.92
N GLU A 67 5.07 -3.44 -1.65
CA GLU A 67 6.16 -3.88 -0.78
C GLU A 67 6.87 -5.14 -1.32
N LYS A 68 6.10 -6.09 -1.86
CA LYS A 68 6.65 -7.36 -2.36
C LYS A 68 7.20 -7.27 -3.79
N HIS A 69 6.60 -6.43 -4.63
CA HIS A 69 6.83 -6.44 -6.08
C HIS A 69 7.27 -5.10 -6.66
N GLY A 70 7.42 -4.05 -5.85
CA GLY A 70 7.71 -2.70 -6.34
C GLY A 70 6.48 -1.99 -6.90
N LEU A 71 6.64 -0.71 -7.25
CA LEU A 71 5.58 0.09 -7.85
C LEU A 71 5.21 -0.35 -9.27
N GLU A 72 6.09 -1.07 -9.98
CA GLU A 72 5.82 -1.50 -11.36
C GLU A 72 4.59 -2.40 -11.50
N VAL A 73 4.17 -3.09 -10.44
CA VAL A 73 2.97 -3.94 -10.46
C VAL A 73 1.68 -3.12 -10.61
N LEU A 74 1.75 -1.81 -10.40
CA LEU A 74 0.63 -0.87 -10.51
C LEU A 74 0.76 0.07 -11.72
N ALA A 75 1.79 -0.09 -12.56
CA ALA A 75 2.05 0.76 -13.73
C ALA A 75 1.16 0.40 -14.93
#